data_AF-A0A958Q0R4-F1
#
_entry.id   AF-A0A958Q0R4-F1
#
_cell.length_a   1.000
_cell.length_b   1.000
_cell.length_c   1.000
_cell.angle_alpha   90.00
_cell.angle_beta   90.00
_cell.angle_gamma   90.00
#
_symmetry.space_group_name_H-M   'P 1'
#
loop_
_entity.id
_entity.type
_entity.pdbx_description
1 polymer ?
#
loop_
_entity_poly.entity_id
_entity_poly.type
_entity_poly.pdbx_seq_one_letter_code
_entity_poly.pdbx_strand_id
1 'polypeptide(L)'
;MANDRKWIVLSFIGLSMLVAWVLHQAGALALSIARTPNPMVLEVLPASAVISIFVTSLAGFFYFRRPVVQEYSMEVLQELRKVTWPMKKMTYASTIVVLVACVLFAGILGVLDWASNWVVTFLLSL
;
A
#
# COMPACT_ATOMS: atom_id res chain seq x y z
N MET A 1 5.33 -2.31 -28.81
CA MET A 1 4.28 -3.35 -28.74
C MET A 1 4.76 -4.63 -28.06
N ALA A 2 5.76 -5.36 -28.57
CA ALA A 2 6.20 -6.63 -27.93
C ALA A 2 6.86 -6.45 -26.55
N ASN A 3 7.50 -5.31 -26.29
CA ASN A 3 8.12 -5.03 -24.98
C ASN A 3 7.09 -4.66 -23.91
N ASP A 4 6.02 -3.96 -24.28
CA ASP A 4 4.99 -3.43 -23.38
C ASP A 4 4.23 -4.57 -22.68
N ARG A 5 3.97 -5.66 -23.42
CA ARG A 5 3.35 -6.88 -22.88
C ARG A 5 4.17 -7.53 -21.76
N LYS A 6 5.52 -7.45 -21.81
CA LYS A 6 6.39 -8.03 -20.76
C LYS A 6 6.22 -7.30 -19.43
N TRP A 7 6.12 -5.96 -19.47
CA TRP A 7 5.90 -5.13 -18.29
C TRP A 7 4.54 -5.38 -17.64
N ILE A 8 3.50 -5.60 -18.45
CA ILE A 8 2.16 -5.96 -17.96
C ILE A 8 2.19 -7.34 -17.29
N VAL A 9 2.79 -8.35 -17.92
CA VAL A 9 2.89 -9.69 -17.32
C VAL A 9 3.68 -9.64 -16.00
N LEU A 10 4.76 -8.86 -15.94
CA LEU A 10 5.57 -8.71 -14.75
C LEU A 10 4.81 -8.03 -13.59
N SER A 11 4.01 -6.98 -13.87
CA SER A 11 3.22 -6.31 -12.84
C SER A 11 2.15 -7.22 -12.24
N PHE A 12 1.48 -8.02 -13.07
CA PHE A 12 0.50 -8.98 -12.61
C PHE A 12 1.11 -10.17 -11.85
N ILE A 13 2.29 -10.66 -12.25
CA ILE A 13 3.02 -11.66 -11.46
C ILE A 13 3.34 -11.07 -10.07
N GLY A 14 3.87 -9.85 -10.01
CA GLY A 14 4.13 -9.16 -8.74
C GLY A 14 2.87 -9.00 -7.89
N LEU A 15 1.75 -8.62 -8.50
CA LEU A 15 0.46 -8.47 -7.81
C LEU A 15 -0.05 -9.81 -7.29
N SER A 16 0.07 -10.89 -8.08
CA SER A 16 -0.31 -12.24 -7.64
C SER A 16 0.55 -12.73 -6.46
N MET A 17 1.85 -12.43 -6.44
CA MET A 17 2.72 -12.73 -5.29
C MET A 17 2.30 -11.96 -4.03
N LEU A 18 1.98 -10.67 -4.18
CA LEU A 18 1.52 -9.83 -3.06
C LEU A 18 0.21 -10.37 -2.49
N VAL A 19 -0.77 -10.66 -3.35
CA VAL A 19 -2.06 -11.23 -2.93
C VAL A 19 -1.88 -12.58 -2.24
N ALA A 20 -1.02 -13.46 -2.77
CA ALA A 20 -0.73 -14.75 -2.13
C ALA A 20 -0.12 -14.58 -0.72
N TRP A 21 0.77 -13.59 -0.54
CA TRP A 21 1.35 -13.24 0.75
C TRP A 21 0.30 -12.72 1.74
N VAL A 22 -0.57 -11.81 1.29
CA VAL A 22 -1.68 -11.30 2.13
C VAL A 22 -2.65 -12.40 2.52
N LEU A 23 -3.03 -13.27 1.57
CA LEU A 23 -3.92 -14.39 1.83
C LEU A 23 -3.30 -15.43 2.78
N HIS A 24 -1.99 -15.66 2.67
CA HIS A 24 -1.29 -16.51 3.62
C HIS A 24 -1.37 -15.95 5.05
N GLN A 25 -1.10 -14.65 5.23
CA GLN A 25 -1.17 -14.00 6.53
C GLN A 25 -2.60 -14.01 7.10
N ALA A 26 -3.60 -13.70 6.27
CA ALA A 26 -5.00 -13.74 6.66
C ALA A 26 -5.45 -15.15 7.05
N GLY A 27 -5.04 -16.17 6.29
CA GLY A 27 -5.33 -17.57 6.61
C GLY A 27 -4.66 -18.01 7.91
N ALA A 28 -3.41 -17.62 8.14
CA ALA A 28 -2.70 -17.89 9.39
C ALA A 28 -3.38 -17.24 10.60
N LEU A 29 -3.89 -16.01 10.46
CA LEU A 29 -4.67 -15.32 11.48
C LEU A 29 -6.03 -15.99 11.73
N ALA A 30 -6.74 -16.40 10.68
CA ALA A 30 -8.03 -17.09 10.83
C ALA A 30 -7.87 -18.42 11.60
N LEU A 31 -6.83 -19.18 11.28
CA LEU A 31 -6.52 -20.46 11.94
C LEU A 31 -6.03 -20.27 13.38
N SER A 32 -5.32 -19.18 13.69
CA SER A 32 -4.92 -18.85 15.06
C SER A 32 -6.11 -18.45 15.94
N ILE A 33 -7.09 -17.72 15.39
CA ILE A 33 -8.35 -17.40 16.08
C ILE A 33 -9.17 -18.68 16.33
N ALA A 34 -9.23 -19.58 15.34
CA ALA A 34 -9.94 -20.85 15.45
C ALA A 34 -9.23 -21.90 16.35
N ARG A 35 -8.03 -21.58 16.87
CA ARG A 35 -7.18 -22.47 17.70
C ARG A 35 -6.92 -23.83 17.06
N THR A 36 -7.03 -23.92 15.73
CA THR A 36 -6.68 -25.10 14.94
C THR A 36 -5.19 -25.05 14.61
N PRO A 37 -4.43 -26.13 14.85
CA PRO A 37 -3.03 -26.19 14.43
C PRO A 37 -2.92 -25.97 12.92
N ASN A 38 -2.00 -25.12 12.49
CA ASN A 38 -1.63 -25.01 11.08
C ASN A 38 -0.72 -26.19 10.74
N PRO A 39 -1.21 -27.24 10.04
CA PRO A 39 -0.34 -28.34 9.68
C PRO A 39 0.75 -27.83 8.73
N MET A 40 2.00 -28.19 9.02
CA MET A 40 3.13 -27.93 8.15
C MET A 40 3.11 -28.94 7.00
N VAL A 41 3.06 -28.43 5.78
CA VAL A 41 3.18 -29.17 4.53
C VAL A 41 4.66 -29.18 4.13
N LEU A 42 5.16 -30.36 3.77
CA LEU A 42 6.56 -30.57 3.38
C LEU A 42 7.59 -30.19 4.46
N GLU A 43 7.20 -30.19 5.75
CA GLU A 43 8.00 -29.79 6.91
C GLU A 43 8.48 -28.32 6.94
N VAL A 44 8.31 -27.55 5.85
CA VAL A 44 8.75 -26.15 5.73
C VAL A 44 7.65 -25.14 5.45
N LEU A 45 6.51 -25.52 4.86
CA LEU A 45 5.47 -24.56 4.44
C LEU A 45 4.14 -24.79 5.17
N PRO A 46 3.54 -23.81 5.84
CA PRO A 46 2.21 -23.97 6.42
C PRO A 46 1.14 -24.23 5.33
N ALA A 47 0.14 -25.07 5.63
CA ALA A 47 -0.91 -25.41 4.67
C ALA A 47 -1.63 -24.18 4.07
N SER A 48 -1.78 -23.12 4.86
CA SER A 48 -2.38 -21.86 4.40
C SER A 48 -1.58 -21.18 3.29
N ALA A 49 -0.24 -21.30 3.28
CA ALA A 49 0.61 -20.76 2.22
C ALA A 49 0.44 -21.55 0.91
N VAL A 50 0.35 -22.87 1.01
CA VAL A 50 0.15 -23.73 -0.17
C VAL A 50 -1.20 -23.41 -0.81
N ILE A 51 -2.27 -23.38 -0.02
CA ILE A 51 -3.62 -23.06 -0.50
C ILE A 51 -3.65 -21.66 -1.12
N SER A 52 -3.04 -20.65 -0.49
CA SER A 52 -3.05 -19.29 -1.03
C SER A 52 -2.30 -19.17 -2.36
N ILE A 53 -1.16 -19.85 -2.51
CA ILE A 53 -0.40 -19.89 -3.76
C ILE A 53 -1.23 -20.55 -4.86
N PHE A 54 -1.85 -21.70 -4.59
CA PHE A 54 -2.69 -22.40 -5.57
C PHE A 54 -3.89 -21.57 -6.00
N VAL A 55 -4.63 -21.01 -5.04
CA VAL A 55 -5.82 -20.18 -5.30
C VAL A 55 -5.44 -18.95 -6.12
N THR A 56 -4.37 -18.25 -5.73
CA THR A 56 -3.96 -17.00 -6.39
C THR A 56 -3.37 -17.26 -7.78
N SER A 57 -2.61 -18.33 -7.95
CA SER A 57 -2.08 -18.74 -9.27
C SER A 57 -3.20 -19.11 -10.23
N LEU A 58 -4.19 -19.88 -9.76
CA LEU A 58 -5.35 -20.27 -10.57
C LEU A 58 -6.22 -19.05 -10.93
N ALA A 59 -6.57 -18.22 -9.95
CA ALA A 59 -7.35 -17.02 -10.16
C ALA A 59 -6.63 -16.03 -11.10
N GLY A 60 -5.33 -15.82 -10.91
CA GLY A 60 -4.49 -15.02 -11.78
C GLY A 60 -4.52 -15.54 -13.21
N PHE A 61 -4.32 -16.84 -13.43
CA PHE A 61 -4.37 -17.45 -14.75
C PHE A 61 -5.70 -17.20 -15.47
N PHE A 62 -6.83 -17.38 -14.79
CA PHE A 62 -8.15 -17.09 -15.35
C PHE A 62 -8.34 -15.60 -15.67
N TYR A 63 -7.84 -14.72 -14.80
CA TYR A 63 -7.92 -13.27 -15.00
C TYR A 63 -7.13 -12.82 -16.24
N PHE A 64 -5.92 -13.35 -16.44
CA PHE A 64 -5.07 -13.05 -17.59
C PHE A 64 -5.63 -13.51 -18.94
N ARG A 65 -6.50 -14.51 -18.95
CA ARG A 65 -7.13 -15.02 -20.18
C ARG A 65 -8.26 -14.12 -20.68
N ARG A 66 -8.73 -13.16 -19.86
CA ARG A 66 -9.80 -12.23 -20.26
C ARG A 66 -9.21 -11.14 -21.17
N PRO A 67 -9.71 -10.95 -22.41
CA PRO A 67 -9.18 -9.94 -23.34
C PRO A 67 -9.37 -8.52 -22.80
N VAL A 68 -10.49 -8.27 -22.11
CA VAL A 68 -10.84 -7.00 -21.46
C VAL A 68 -9.72 -6.53 -20.51
N VAL A 69 -9.15 -7.44 -19.71
CA VAL A 69 -8.09 -7.11 -18.76
C VAL A 69 -6.81 -6.68 -19.48
N GLN A 70 -6.51 -7.33 -20.61
CA GLN A 70 -5.30 -7.03 -21.38
C GLN A 70 -5.41 -5.67 -22.06
N GLU A 71 -6.59 -5.33 -22.59
CA GLU A 71 -6.88 -4.04 -23.20
C GLU A 71 -6.78 -2.90 -22.18
N TYR A 72 -7.47 -3.01 -21.04
CA TYR A 72 -7.39 -2.01 -19.96
C TYR A 72 -5.96 -1.81 -19.45
N SER A 73 -5.21 -2.90 -19.27
CA SER A 73 -3.82 -2.80 -18.80
C SER A 73 -2.93 -2.06 -19.80
N MET A 74 -3.22 -2.20 -21.10
CA MET A 74 -2.51 -1.48 -22.15
C MET A 74 -2.86 0.01 -22.15
N GLU A 75 -4.14 0.36 -21.99
CA GLU A 75 -4.58 1.76 -21.88
C GLU A 75 -3.93 2.46 -20.68
N VAL A 76 -3.93 1.83 -19.51
CA VAL A 76 -3.26 2.35 -18.30
C VAL A 76 -1.78 2.57 -18.56
N LEU A 77 -1.09 1.62 -19.22
CA LEU A 77 0.33 1.79 -19.55
C LEU A 77 0.56 2.97 -20.51
N GLN A 78 -0.32 3.16 -21.49
CA GLN A 78 -0.23 4.30 -22.40
C GLN A 78 -0.45 5.63 -21.67
N GLU A 79 -1.39 5.67 -20.73
CA GLU A 79 -1.67 6.88 -19.95
C GLU A 79 -0.54 7.18 -18.96
N LEU A 80 0.01 6.16 -18.30
CA LEU A 80 1.18 6.30 -17.42
C LEU A 80 2.41 6.83 -18.15
N ARG A 81 2.56 6.58 -19.46
CA ARG A 81 3.64 7.17 -20.26
C ARG A 81 3.44 8.66 -20.54
N LYS A 82 2.21 9.16 -20.49
CA LYS A 82 1.90 10.59 -20.60
C LYS A 82 2.14 11.32 -19.28
N VAL A 83 2.12 10.60 -18.15
CA VAL A 83 2.44 11.18 -16.84
C VAL A 83 3.89 11.64 -16.82
N THR A 84 4.08 12.93 -17.01
CA THR A 84 5.37 13.58 -16.85
C THR A 84 5.69 13.66 -15.37
N TRP A 85 6.56 12.77 -14.89
CA TRP A 85 7.02 12.85 -13.52
C TRP A 85 7.74 14.19 -13.29
N PRO A 86 7.30 14.99 -12.32
CA PRO A 86 7.87 16.30 -12.09
C PRO A 86 9.36 16.17 -11.76
N MET A 87 10.17 17.02 -12.39
CA MET A 87 11.60 17.06 -12.11
C MET A 87 11.81 17.43 -10.64
N LYS A 88 12.70 16.71 -9.94
CA LYS A 88 12.93 16.80 -8.47
C LYS A 88 12.91 18.23 -7.93
N LYS A 89 13.48 19.20 -8.66
CA LYS A 89 13.54 20.62 -8.29
C LYS A 89 12.17 21.26 -8.05
N MET A 90 11.16 20.93 -8.86
CA MET A 90 9.81 21.49 -8.72
C MET A 90 9.06 20.89 -7.53
N THR A 91 9.28 19.60 -7.24
CA THR A 91 8.67 18.91 -6.10
C THR A 91 9.18 19.47 -4.77
N TYR A 92 10.48 19.77 -4.67
CA TYR A 92 11.05 20.39 -3.47
C TYR A 92 10.48 21.77 -3.19
N ALA A 93 10.24 22.58 -4.21
CA ALA A 93 9.63 23.89 -4.01
C ALA A 93 8.23 23.76 -3.38
N SER A 94 7.40 22.85 -3.88
CA SER A 94 6.06 22.63 -3.35
C SER A 94 6.07 22.07 -1.92
N THR A 95 6.97 21.14 -1.59
CA THR A 95 7.03 20.56 -0.23
C THR A 95 7.58 21.56 0.79
N ILE A 96 8.53 22.41 0.40
CA ILE A 96 9.07 23.47 1.28
C ILE A 96 7.96 24.45 1.69
N VAL A 97 7.10 24.85 0.76
CA VAL A 97 5.97 25.75 1.05
C VAL A 97 5.05 25.14 2.10
N VAL A 98 4.69 23.87 1.94
CA VAL A 98 3.84 23.15 2.91
C VAL A 98 4.54 23.03 4.26
N LEU A 99 5.85 22.74 4.27
CA LEU A 99 6.63 22.59 5.49
C LEU A 99 6.70 23.91 6.28
N VAL A 100 6.91 25.03 5.58
CA VAL A 100 6.85 26.37 6.19
C VAL A 100 5.47 26.66 6.75
N ALA A 101 4.40 26.36 6.01
CA ALA A 101 3.03 26.53 6.49
C ALA A 101 2.76 25.71 7.76
N CYS A 102 3.18 24.44 7.78
CA CYS A 102 3.07 23.57 8.96
C CYS A 102 3.81 24.15 10.18
N VAL A 103 5.03 24.67 10.00
CA VAL A 103 5.81 25.29 11.08
C VAL A 103 5.12 26.55 11.61
N LEU A 104 4.56 27.38 10.74
CA LEU A 104 3.82 28.58 11.16
C LEU A 104 2.58 28.22 11.98
N PHE A 105 1.76 27.28 11.51
CA PHE A 105 0.57 26.83 12.24
C PHE A 105 0.93 26.15 13.56
N ALA A 106 1.97 25.30 13.57
CA ALA A 106 2.47 24.67 14.79
C ALA A 106 2.96 25.72 15.79
N GLY A 107 3.64 26.79 15.33
CA GLY A 107 4.04 27.90 16.18
C GLY A 107 2.86 28.64 16.80
N ILE A 108 1.85 28.99 15.99
CA ILE A 108 0.64 29.67 16.46
C ILE A 108 -0.10 28.81 17.50
N LEU A 109 -0.33 27.53 17.20
CA LEU A 109 -0.99 26.60 18.11
C LEU A 109 -0.17 26.39 19.39
N GLY A 110 1.15 26.23 19.28
CA GLY A 110 2.01 26.07 20.46
C GLY A 110 2.01 27.28 21.39
N VAL A 111 1.95 28.50 20.85
CA VAL A 111 1.79 29.71 21.67
C VAL A 111 0.42 29.76 22.33
N LEU A 112 -0.63 29.38 21.62
CA LEU A 112 -1.99 29.33 22.16
C LEU A 112 -2.11 28.28 23.28
N ASP A 113 -1.52 27.11 23.10
CA ASP A 113 -1.46 26.04 24.10
C ASP A 113 -0.67 26.48 25.34
N TRP A 114 0.45 27.18 25.15
CA TRP A 114 1.22 27.74 26.26
C TRP A 114 0.44 28.82 27.03
N ALA A 115 -0.20 29.75 26.30
CA ALA A 115 -1.00 30.82 26.90
C ALA A 115 -2.21 30.27 27.65
N SER A 116 -2.92 29.28 27.09
CA SER A 116 -4.05 28.64 27.75
C SER A 116 -3.64 27.91 29.04
N ASN A 117 -2.49 27.22 29.05
CA ASN A 117 -1.96 26.60 30.25
C ASN A 117 -1.60 27.63 31.34
N TRP A 118 -0.99 28.75 30.94
CA TRP A 118 -0.71 29.86 31.86
C TRP A 118 -1.99 30.41 32.50
N VAL A 119 -3.05 30.63 31.70
CA VAL A 119 -4.35 31.11 32.20
C VAL A 119 -5.00 30.10 33.16
N VAL A 120 -5.01 28.81 32.80
CA VAL A 120 -5.58 27.76 33.66
C VAL A 120 -4.82 27.67 34.98
N THR A 121 -3.49 27.70 34.95
CA THR A 121 -2.66 27.65 36.16
C THR A 121 -2.91 28.87 37.05
N PHE A 122 -3.05 30.05 36.47
CA PHE A 122 -3.39 31.27 37.19
C PHE A 122 -4.75 31.16 37.89
N LEU A 123 -5.77 30.65 37.19
CA LEU A 123 -7.11 30.42 37.76
C LEU A 123 -7.12 29.39 38.89
N LEU A 124 -6.32 28.33 38.80
CA LEU A 124 -6.20 27.33 39.86
C LEU A 124 -5.43 27.82 41.08
N SER A 125 -4.63 28.89 40.93
CA SER A 125 -3.86 29.50 42.01
C SER A 125 -4.60 30.61 42.75
N LEU A 126 -5.79 31.00 42.28
CA LEU A 126 -6.68 31.99 42.89
C LEU A 126 -7.57 31.32 43.95
#